data_AF-A0A8T6FVT9-F1
#
_entry.id   AF-A0A8T6FVT9-F1
#
_cell.length_a   1.000
_cell.length_b   1.000
_cell.length_c   1.000
_cell.angle_alpha   90.00
_cell.angle_beta   90.00
_cell.angle_gamma   90.00
#
_symmetry.space_group_name_H-M   'P 1'
#
loop_
_entity.id
_entity.type
_entity.pdbx_description
1 polymer ?
#
loop_
_entity_poly.entity_id
_entity_poly.type
_entity_poly.pdbx_seq_one_letter_code
_entity_poly.pdbx_strand_id
1 'polypeptide(L)'
;MSKANQVEAAIRAAMDRLLKGEPIRSDGSLTAVALAAESGVSRWKLYDEYRYLLDEFGTRAALQDNTPRALRDLQEKHAQLKERHIRTRNKLAQSAADVKRLSCVVNVLALENAKCKENHGDRRDSDNRPDRGGGPDWDDGPDSNVTPISRAKGFSHDTN
;
A
#
# COMPACT_ATOMS: atom_id res chain seq x y z
N MET A 1 6.41 -24.72 55.49
CA MET A 1 7.38 -24.40 54.43
C MET A 1 8.38 -23.38 54.99
N SER A 2 9.69 -23.61 54.84
CA SER A 2 10.70 -22.66 55.31
C SER A 2 10.62 -21.34 54.53
N LYS A 3 10.91 -20.20 55.15
CA LYS A 3 10.90 -18.87 54.50
C LYS A 3 11.81 -18.84 53.27
N ALA A 4 12.95 -19.54 53.30
CA ALA A 4 13.89 -19.62 52.18
C ALA A 4 13.25 -20.24 50.93
N ASN A 5 12.50 -21.34 51.08
CA ASN A 5 11.82 -21.99 49.94
C ASN A 5 10.72 -21.10 49.35
N GLN A 6 10.06 -20.29 50.17
CA GLN A 6 9.03 -19.35 49.68
C GLN A 6 9.66 -18.23 48.84
N VAL A 7 10.84 -17.75 49.25
CA VAL A 7 11.61 -16.75 48.49
C VAL A 7 12.10 -17.34 47.18
N GLU A 8 12.66 -18.55 47.18
CA GLU A 8 13.07 -19.24 45.95
C GLU A 8 11.90 -19.41 44.98
N ALA A 9 10.73 -19.86 45.47
CA ALA A 9 9.54 -19.98 44.64
C ALA A 9 9.09 -18.63 44.05
N ALA A 10 9.17 -17.55 44.82
CA ALA A 10 8.85 -16.20 44.34
C ALA A 10 9.83 -15.74 43.24
N ILE A 11 11.13 -16.03 43.40
CA ILE A 11 12.15 -15.72 42.39
C ILE A 11 11.90 -16.52 41.11
N ARG A 12 11.68 -17.84 41.20
CA ARG A 12 11.39 -18.68 40.02
C ARG A 12 10.12 -18.22 39.29
N ALA A 13 9.06 -17.90 40.02
CA ALA A 13 7.83 -17.36 39.42
C ALA A 13 8.07 -16.01 38.73
N ALA A 14 8.92 -15.15 39.29
CA ALA A 14 9.32 -13.89 38.65
C ALA A 14 10.17 -14.12 37.38
N MET A 15 11.11 -15.08 37.42
CA MET A 15 11.89 -15.48 36.23
C MET A 15 10.98 -15.92 35.09
N ASP A 16 10.01 -16.79 35.37
CA ASP A 16 9.09 -17.30 34.36
C ASP A 16 8.23 -16.18 33.76
N ARG A 17 7.79 -15.21 34.56
CA ARG A 17 7.04 -14.03 34.07
C ARG A 17 7.90 -13.13 33.19
N LEU A 18 9.13 -12.83 33.61
CA LEU A 18 10.08 -12.02 32.84
C LEU A 18 10.41 -12.69 31.50
N LEU A 19 10.69 -14.00 31.51
CA LEU A 19 10.98 -14.75 30.28
C LEU A 19 9.74 -14.84 29.37
N LYS A 20 8.52 -14.87 29.90
CA LYS A 20 7.29 -14.83 29.08
C LYS A 20 6.98 -13.44 28.52
N GLY A 21 7.65 -12.40 28.99
CA GLY A 21 7.33 -11.01 28.63
C GLY A 21 6.05 -10.49 29.31
N GLU A 22 5.67 -11.07 30.45
CA GLU A 22 4.48 -10.67 31.24
C GLU A 22 4.89 -10.14 32.64
N PRO A 23 5.71 -9.08 32.73
CA PRO A 23 6.10 -8.50 34.02
C PRO A 23 4.91 -7.84 34.72
N ILE A 24 4.85 -7.95 36.05
CA ILE A 24 3.78 -7.36 36.88
C ILE A 24 4.30 -6.13 37.65
N ARG A 25 5.56 -6.15 38.08
CA ARG A 25 6.15 -5.14 38.98
C ARG A 25 7.40 -4.47 38.43
N SER A 26 7.87 -4.91 37.27
CA SER A 26 9.10 -4.45 36.62
C SER A 26 8.84 -3.94 35.20
N ASP A 27 9.88 -3.36 34.60
CA ASP A 27 9.90 -2.86 33.22
C ASP A 27 9.98 -3.99 32.16
N GLY A 28 10.13 -5.24 32.59
CA GLY A 28 10.25 -6.40 31.70
C GLY A 28 11.66 -6.64 31.16
N SER A 29 12.65 -5.86 31.61
CA SER A 29 14.05 -6.07 31.21
C SER A 29 14.58 -7.41 31.73
N LEU A 30 15.33 -8.16 30.93
CA LEU A 30 15.96 -9.42 31.37
C LEU A 30 17.25 -9.17 32.19
N THR A 31 17.13 -8.40 33.28
CA THR A 31 18.26 -8.00 34.14
C THR A 31 18.04 -8.39 35.61
N ALA A 32 19.14 -8.46 36.36
CA ALA A 32 19.10 -8.73 37.80
C ALA A 32 18.25 -7.71 38.59
N VAL A 33 18.20 -6.45 38.12
CA VAL A 33 17.44 -5.37 38.76
C VAL A 33 15.94 -5.58 38.56
N ALA A 34 15.52 -5.92 37.33
CA ALA A 34 14.14 -6.25 37.03
C ALA A 34 13.70 -7.51 37.77
N LEU A 35 14.55 -8.54 37.86
CA LEU A 35 14.26 -9.76 38.64
C LEU A 35 14.06 -9.46 40.14
N ALA A 36 14.86 -8.58 40.72
CA ALA A 36 14.70 -8.11 42.10
C ALA A 36 13.34 -7.41 42.31
N ALA A 37 13.01 -6.47 41.43
CA ALA A 37 11.74 -5.74 41.46
C ALA A 37 10.53 -6.68 41.28
N GLU A 38 10.64 -7.64 40.35
CA GLU A 38 9.56 -8.57 39.99
C GLU A 38 9.30 -9.63 41.07
N SER A 39 10.37 -10.12 41.73
CA SER A 39 10.27 -11.10 42.82
C SER A 39 9.99 -10.45 44.18
N GLY A 40 10.20 -9.14 44.33
CA GLY A 40 10.12 -8.44 45.61
C GLY A 40 11.28 -8.75 46.56
N VAL A 41 12.39 -9.29 46.03
CA VAL A 41 13.59 -9.64 46.78
C VAL A 41 14.66 -8.56 46.59
N SER A 42 15.42 -8.25 47.64
CA SER A 42 16.49 -7.26 47.52
C SER A 42 17.60 -7.76 46.57
N ARG A 43 18.15 -6.84 45.78
CA ARG A 43 19.25 -7.13 44.84
C ARG A 43 20.43 -7.82 45.54
N TRP A 44 20.79 -7.38 46.74
CA TRP A 44 21.91 -7.95 47.50
C TRP A 44 21.72 -9.45 47.79
N LYS A 45 20.51 -9.87 48.19
CA LYS A 45 20.19 -11.29 48.43
C LYS A 45 20.27 -12.14 47.17
N LEU A 46 19.94 -11.57 46.00
CA LEU A 46 20.08 -12.29 44.73
C LEU A 46 21.53 -12.58 44.37
N TYR A 47 22.46 -11.68 44.69
CA TYR A 47 23.89 -11.89 44.40
C TYR A 47 24.58 -12.77 45.45
N ASP A 48 24.13 -12.73 46.71
CA ASP A 48 24.74 -13.44 47.83
C ASP A 48 24.15 -14.85 48.03
N GLU A 49 22.85 -14.93 48.31
CA GLU A 49 22.16 -16.17 48.72
C GLU A 49 21.59 -16.95 47.53
N TYR A 50 21.07 -16.25 46.53
CA TYR A 50 20.35 -16.85 45.38
C TYR A 50 21.12 -16.74 44.06
N ARG A 51 22.47 -16.73 44.13
CA ARG A 51 23.34 -16.56 42.96
C ARG A 51 23.08 -17.59 41.86
N TYR A 52 22.80 -18.83 42.23
CA TYR A 52 22.50 -19.91 41.30
C TYR A 52 21.23 -19.65 40.48
N LEU A 53 20.19 -19.03 41.06
CA LEU A 53 18.98 -18.63 40.32
C LEU A 53 19.26 -17.49 39.35
N LEU A 54 20.18 -16.59 39.72
CA LEU A 54 20.59 -15.52 38.83
C LEU A 54 21.35 -16.05 37.61
N ASP A 55 22.23 -17.04 37.82
CA ASP A 55 22.97 -17.68 36.73
C ASP A 55 22.04 -18.54 35.85
N GLU A 56 21.06 -19.23 36.44
CA GLU A 56 19.99 -19.91 35.71
C GLU A 56 19.16 -18.92 34.88
N PHE A 57 18.77 -17.79 35.47
CA PHE A 57 18.02 -16.73 34.79
C PHE A 57 18.82 -16.17 33.61
N GLY A 58 20.11 -15.88 33.81
CA GLY A 58 21.00 -15.42 32.75
C GLY A 58 21.13 -16.45 31.62
N THR A 59 21.24 -17.74 31.95
CA THR A 59 21.31 -18.81 30.95
C THR A 59 20.02 -18.93 30.15
N ARG A 60 18.85 -18.89 30.82
CA ARG A 60 17.54 -18.94 30.17
C ARG A 60 17.25 -17.70 29.33
N ALA A 61 17.61 -16.51 29.84
CA ALA A 61 17.52 -15.26 29.12
C ALA A 61 18.43 -15.29 27.88
N ALA A 62 19.66 -15.77 28.00
CA ALA A 62 20.54 -15.96 26.86
C ALA A 62 19.99 -16.98 25.86
N LEU A 63 19.30 -18.05 26.30
CA LEU A 63 18.64 -18.99 25.40
C LEU A 63 17.44 -18.37 24.65
N GLN A 64 16.73 -17.42 25.25
CA GLN A 64 15.68 -16.64 24.56
C GLN A 64 16.25 -15.55 23.64
N ASP A 65 17.26 -14.81 24.11
CA ASP A 65 17.94 -13.75 23.36
C ASP A 65 18.88 -14.28 22.28
N ASN A 66 19.26 -15.56 22.37
CA ASN A 66 19.75 -16.35 21.25
C ASN A 66 18.56 -16.62 20.30
N THR A 67 17.97 -15.55 19.76
CA THR A 67 17.32 -15.62 18.47
C THR A 67 18.35 -16.21 17.52
N PRO A 68 18.19 -17.46 17.04
CA PRO A 68 19.12 -18.05 16.10
C PRO A 68 19.26 -17.09 14.93
N ARG A 69 20.45 -16.99 14.34
CA ARG A 69 20.69 -16.12 13.17
C ARG A 69 19.57 -16.22 12.12
N ALA A 70 19.04 -17.43 11.92
CA ALA A 70 17.89 -17.71 11.07
C ALA A 70 16.60 -16.91 11.41
N LEU A 71 16.30 -16.67 12.69
CA LEU A 71 15.15 -15.85 13.11
C LEU A 71 15.41 -14.36 12.94
N ARG A 72 16.65 -13.87 13.11
CA ARG A 72 17.00 -12.47 12.78
C ARG A 72 16.87 -12.23 11.28
N ASP A 73 17.41 -13.14 10.48
CA ASP A 73 17.27 -13.10 9.02
C ASP A 73 15.77 -13.15 8.61
N LEU A 74 14.95 -13.92 9.35
CA LEU A 74 13.51 -14.00 9.10
C LEU A 74 12.78 -12.70 9.49
N GLN A 75 13.13 -12.08 10.61
CA GLN A 75 12.59 -10.79 11.03
C GLN A 75 12.96 -9.68 10.03
N GLU A 76 14.20 -9.67 9.55
CA GLU A 76 14.64 -8.73 8.53
C GLU A 76 13.89 -8.94 7.20
N LYS A 77 13.76 -10.19 6.74
CA LYS A 77 12.95 -10.54 5.57
C LYS A 77 11.50 -10.13 5.74
N HIS A 78 10.93 -10.34 6.92
CA HIS A 78 9.56 -9.94 7.23
C HIS A 78 9.39 -8.42 7.21
N ALA A 79 10.33 -7.66 7.77
CA ALA A 79 10.34 -6.21 7.70
C ALA A 79 10.45 -5.70 6.25
N GLN A 80 11.36 -6.28 5.46
CA GLN A 80 11.50 -5.96 4.03
C GLN A 80 10.24 -6.30 3.24
N LEU A 81 9.59 -7.43 3.53
CA LEU A 81 8.35 -7.85 2.87
C LEU A 81 7.19 -6.94 3.24
N LYS A 82 7.07 -6.53 4.51
CA LYS A 82 6.06 -5.58 4.98
C LYS A 82 6.22 -4.22 4.29
N GLU A 83 7.45 -3.74 4.17
CA GLU A 83 7.75 -2.49 3.45
C GLU A 83 7.37 -2.59 1.97
N ARG A 84 7.73 -3.70 1.29
CA ARG A 84 7.32 -3.95 -0.09
C ARG A 84 5.80 -4.00 -0.23
N HIS A 85 5.11 -4.65 0.69
CA HIS A 85 3.65 -4.73 0.70
C HIS A 85 3.00 -3.35 0.83
N ILE A 86 3.49 -2.51 1.75
CA ILE A 86 3.01 -1.12 1.91
C ILE A 86 3.23 -0.33 0.61
N ARG A 87 4.42 -0.41 0.01
CA ARG A 87 4.72 0.26 -1.27
C ARG A 87 3.77 -0.18 -2.39
N THR A 88 3.57 -1.48 -2.55
CA THR A 88 2.67 -2.01 -3.59
C THR A 88 1.23 -1.58 -3.35
N ARG A 89 0.76 -1.61 -2.10
CA ARG A 89 -0.58 -1.13 -1.75
C ARG A 89 -0.76 0.35 -2.06
N ASN A 90 0.25 1.17 -1.77
CA ASN A 90 0.21 2.61 -2.09
C ASN A 90 0.16 2.85 -3.60
N LYS A 91 0.95 2.11 -4.39
CA LYS A 91 0.90 2.17 -5.86
C LYS A 91 -0.47 1.78 -6.41
N LEU A 92 -1.07 0.72 -5.86
CA LEU A 92 -2.41 0.27 -6.27
C LEU A 92 -3.49 1.30 -5.92
N ALA A 93 -3.41 1.89 -4.73
CA ALA A 93 -4.31 2.98 -4.33
C ALA A 93 -4.17 4.21 -5.24
N GLN A 94 -2.94 4.57 -5.61
CA GLN A 94 -2.67 5.69 -6.52
C GLN A 94 -3.22 5.42 -7.92
N SER A 95 -2.94 4.24 -8.48
CA SER A 95 -3.47 3.85 -9.79
C SER A 95 -5.01 3.81 -9.81
N ALA A 96 -5.64 3.31 -8.74
CA ALA A 96 -7.10 3.32 -8.63
C ALA A 96 -7.66 4.75 -8.59
N ALA A 97 -6.98 5.68 -7.91
CA ALA A 97 -7.34 7.10 -7.91
C ALA A 97 -7.18 7.74 -9.30
N ASP A 98 -6.13 7.39 -10.04
CA ASP A 98 -5.90 7.85 -11.41
C ASP A 98 -6.99 7.36 -12.36
N VAL A 99 -7.33 6.07 -12.31
CA VAL A 99 -8.41 5.49 -13.11
C VAL A 99 -9.73 6.21 -12.84
N LYS A 100 -10.04 6.47 -11.56
CA LYS A 100 -11.24 7.22 -11.18
C LYS A 100 -11.24 8.63 -11.76
N ARG A 101 -10.13 9.36 -11.64
CA ARG A 101 -9.99 10.71 -12.21
C ARG A 101 -10.19 10.72 -13.71
N LEU A 102 -9.51 9.84 -14.43
CA LEU A 102 -9.62 9.75 -15.88
C LEU A 102 -11.02 9.35 -16.32
N SER A 103 -11.68 8.41 -15.63
CA SER A 103 -13.08 8.06 -15.89
C SER A 103 -14.01 9.26 -15.72
N CYS A 104 -13.81 10.08 -14.68
CA CYS A 104 -14.58 11.33 -14.52
C CYS A 104 -14.37 12.28 -15.70
N VAL A 105 -13.13 12.50 -16.13
CA VAL A 105 -12.81 13.38 -17.28
C VAL A 105 -13.47 12.85 -18.55
N VAL A 106 -13.36 11.55 -18.82
CA VAL A 106 -13.99 10.91 -20.00
C VAL A 106 -15.51 11.11 -19.98
N ASN A 107 -16.16 10.92 -18.82
CA ASN A 107 -17.59 11.11 -18.69
C ASN A 107 -18.01 12.57 -18.95
N VAL A 108 -17.26 13.55 -18.42
CA VAL A 108 -17.53 14.97 -18.67
C VAL A 108 -17.38 15.29 -20.16
N LEU A 109 -16.29 14.88 -20.79
CA LEU A 109 -16.06 15.11 -22.22
C LEU A 109 -17.11 14.41 -23.10
N ALA A 110 -17.58 13.23 -22.70
CA ALA A 110 -18.67 12.54 -23.40
C ALA A 110 -19.97 13.34 -23.35
N LEU A 111 -20.31 13.91 -22.18
CA LEU A 111 -21.47 14.78 -22.03
C LEU A 111 -21.34 16.08 -22.83
N GLU A 112 -20.17 16.71 -22.82
CA GLU A 112 -19.90 17.92 -23.61
C GLU A 112 -20.01 17.65 -25.11
N ASN A 113 -19.42 16.55 -25.59
CA ASN A 113 -19.53 16.15 -26.99
C ASN A 113 -20.97 15.86 -27.41
N ALA A 114 -21.77 15.22 -26.55
CA ALA A 114 -23.18 14.97 -26.83
C ALA A 114 -23.94 16.30 -27.00
N LYS A 115 -23.74 17.26 -26.09
CA LYS A 115 -24.36 18.60 -26.16
C LYS A 115 -23.93 19.38 -27.40
N CYS A 116 -22.65 19.33 -27.78
CA CYS A 116 -22.18 20.01 -28.99
C CYS A 116 -22.82 19.40 -30.25
N LYS A 117 -22.94 18.08 -30.33
CA LYS A 117 -23.58 17.41 -31.47
C LYS A 117 -25.07 17.75 -31.59
N GLU A 118 -25.78 17.83 -30.47
CA GLU A 118 -27.17 18.28 -30.41
C GLU A 118 -27.31 19.72 -30.95
N ASN A 119 -26.50 20.65 -30.43
CA ASN A 119 -26.48 22.05 -30.89
C ASN A 119 -26.07 22.22 -32.37
N HIS A 120 -25.28 21.29 -32.92
CA HIS A 120 -24.90 21.30 -34.34
C HIS A 120 -25.91 20.57 -35.25
N GLY A 121 -26.71 19.66 -34.71
CA GLY A 121 -27.85 19.05 -35.42
C GLY A 121 -28.99 20.05 -35.56
N ASP A 122 -29.34 20.72 -34.47
CA ASP A 122 -30.44 21.70 -34.42
C ASP A 122 -30.20 22.90 -35.36
N ARG A 123 -28.94 23.33 -35.52
CA ARG A 123 -28.54 24.36 -36.51
C ARG A 123 -28.65 23.90 -37.96
N ARG A 124 -28.41 22.62 -38.26
CA ARG A 124 -28.55 22.09 -39.63
C ARG A 124 -30.01 21.94 -40.03
N ASP A 125 -30.87 21.63 -39.07
CA ASP A 125 -32.32 21.51 -39.31
C ASP A 125 -32.99 22.89 -39.48
N SER A 126 -32.47 23.95 -38.87
CA SER A 126 -32.95 25.32 -39.11
C SER A 126 -32.57 25.90 -40.47
N ASP A 127 -31.47 25.43 -41.07
CA ASP A 127 -31.00 25.88 -42.39
C ASP A 127 -31.70 25.17 -43.56
N ASN A 128 -32.44 24.07 -43.31
CA ASN A 128 -33.22 23.36 -44.33
C ASN A 128 -34.69 23.81 -44.34
N ARG A 129 -34.92 25.10 -44.60
CA ARG A 129 -36.26 25.62 -44.89
C ARG A 129 -36.60 25.25 -46.35
N PRO A 130 -37.66 24.47 -46.63
CA PRO A 130 -38.04 24.22 -48.02
C PRO A 130 -38.50 25.54 -48.64
N ASP A 131 -37.67 26.07 -49.53
CA ASP A 131 -37.97 27.21 -50.38
C ASP A 131 -39.18 26.87 -51.24
N ARG A 132 -40.36 27.38 -50.84
CA ARG A 132 -41.56 27.33 -51.66
C ARG A 132 -41.60 28.55 -52.57
N GLY A 133 -41.09 28.36 -53.77
CA GLY A 133 -41.70 28.85 -55.01
C GLY A 133 -41.26 30.23 -55.51
N GLY A 134 -40.68 30.23 -56.72
CA GLY A 134 -40.59 31.40 -57.61
C GLY A 134 -39.33 31.38 -58.47
N GLY A 135 -39.43 31.03 -59.77
CA GLY A 135 -38.33 30.90 -60.74
C GLY A 135 -37.56 32.20 -61.08
N PRO A 136 -36.68 32.20 -62.12
CA PRO A 136 -37.06 31.80 -63.47
C PRO A 136 -36.10 30.86 -64.21
N ASP A 137 -36.74 30.19 -65.15
CA ASP A 137 -36.27 29.47 -66.33
C ASP A 137 -35.06 30.10 -67.05
N TRP A 138 -34.00 29.31 -67.23
CA TRP A 138 -32.95 29.52 -68.24
C TRP A 138 -32.51 28.14 -68.77
N ASP A 139 -33.16 27.69 -69.83
CA ASP A 139 -32.56 26.80 -70.81
C ASP A 139 -31.38 27.54 -71.49
N ASP A 140 -30.18 26.96 -71.45
CA ASP A 140 -29.23 26.93 -72.58
C ASP A 140 -27.93 26.15 -72.24
N GLY A 141 -27.85 24.91 -72.76
CA GLY A 141 -26.66 24.39 -73.45
C GLY A 141 -25.48 23.80 -72.64
N PRO A 142 -24.94 22.62 -73.03
CA PRO A 142 -23.87 21.94 -72.31
C PRO A 142 -22.48 22.34 -72.86
N ASP A 143 -21.47 22.49 -72.00
CA ASP A 143 -20.15 22.01 -72.37
C ASP A 143 -19.18 21.76 -71.21
N SER A 144 -18.44 20.66 -71.38
CA SER A 144 -17.12 20.28 -70.84
C SER A 144 -16.60 20.98 -69.56
N ASN A 145 -16.03 20.29 -68.57
CA ASN A 145 -14.87 19.43 -68.75
C ASN A 145 -14.51 18.77 -67.41
N VAL A 146 -14.30 17.47 -67.45
CA VAL A 146 -13.73 16.66 -66.37
C VAL A 146 -12.22 16.73 -66.51
N THR A 147 -11.50 17.08 -65.44
CA THR A 147 -10.11 16.64 -65.27
C THR A 147 -9.88 16.16 -63.85
N PRO A 148 -9.43 14.90 -63.65
CA PRO A 148 -9.13 14.37 -62.32
C PRO A 148 -7.74 14.82 -61.88
N ILE A 149 -7.60 15.29 -60.64
CA ILE A 149 -6.27 15.49 -60.05
C ILE A 149 -5.71 14.13 -59.64
N SER A 150 -4.62 13.79 -60.31
CA SER A 150 -3.86 12.55 -60.22
C SER A 150 -3.26 12.29 -58.83
N ARG A 151 -3.47 11.04 -58.41
CA ARG A 151 -2.72 10.24 -57.43
C ARG A 151 -1.22 10.59 -57.31
N ALA A 152 -0.81 11.09 -56.14
CA ALA A 152 0.59 11.06 -55.72
C ALA A 152 0.85 9.83 -54.84
N LYS A 153 1.74 8.95 -55.33
CA LYS A 153 2.36 7.84 -54.61
C LYS A 153 3.45 8.39 -53.68
N GLY A 154 3.55 7.82 -52.48
CA GLY A 154 4.65 8.09 -51.55
C GLY A 154 4.53 7.24 -50.28
N PHE A 155 4.48 5.92 -50.44
CA PHE A 155 4.62 4.94 -49.36
C PHE A 155 5.87 4.10 -49.66
N SER A 156 6.90 4.21 -48.82
CA SER A 156 7.98 3.24 -48.58
C SER A 156 8.47 3.51 -47.15
N HIS A 157 8.14 2.61 -46.21
CA HIS A 157 9.05 1.66 -45.53
C HIS A 157 10.07 2.37 -44.62
N ASP A 158 10.14 2.07 -43.32
CA ASP A 158 10.68 0.80 -42.84
C ASP A 158 10.08 0.30 -41.52
N THR A 159 9.89 -1.01 -41.49
CA THR A 159 9.84 -1.84 -40.29
C THR A 159 11.23 -2.45 -40.06
N ASN A 160 11.82 -2.18 -38.90
CA ASN A 160 12.53 -3.18 -38.08
C ASN A 160 12.64 -2.66 -36.65
#